data_AF-A0A4Y3TX42-F1
#
_entry.id   AF-A0A4Y3TX42-F1
#
_cell.length_a   1.000
_cell.length_b   1.000
_cell.length_c   1.000
_cell.angle_alpha   90.00
_cell.angle_beta   90.00
_cell.angle_gamma   90.00
#
_symmetry.space_group_name_H-M   'P 1'
#
loop_
_entity.id
_entity.type
_entity.pdbx_description
1 polymer ?
#
loop_
_entity_poly.entity_id
_entity_poly.type
_entity_poly.pdbx_seq_one_letter_code
_entity_poly.pdbx_strand_id
1 'polypeptide(L)'
;MLKYYLLLVDGIVAPGICLSGDIPAGAVECTQEQYEGCGSTYTLENGAVVAYTPPALVIPLKDQATTALASARTYVNNTYTMLNEATPDAWVTYLKALMAIAGGTDTTSTALPTEPAT
;
A
#
# COMPACT_ATOMS: atom_id res chain seq x y z
N MET A 1 15.38 18.63 32.62
CA MET A 1 14.95 17.45 31.84
C MET A 1 14.11 17.96 30.69
N LEU A 2 14.38 17.55 29.45
CA LEU A 2 13.59 17.96 28.28
C LEU A 2 12.28 17.17 28.28
N LYS A 3 11.16 17.84 27.96
CA LYS A 3 9.82 17.23 27.84
C LYS A 3 9.33 17.42 26.40
N TYR A 4 8.71 16.39 25.83
CA TYR A 4 8.22 16.39 24.45
C TYR A 4 6.69 16.35 24.44
N TYR A 5 6.07 16.91 23.38
CA TYR A 5 4.62 16.98 23.26
C TYR A 5 4.17 16.84 21.81
N LEU A 6 2.96 16.30 21.59
CA LEU A 6 2.26 16.23 20.30
C LEU A 6 0.91 16.96 20.38
N LEU A 7 0.45 17.57 19.28
CA LEU A 7 -0.80 18.34 19.17
C LEU A 7 -1.58 18.02 17.89
N LEU A 8 -2.90 18.16 17.94
CA LEU A 8 -3.82 18.19 16.79
C LEU A 8 -4.01 19.67 16.39
N VAL A 9 -3.73 20.05 15.14
CA VAL A 9 -3.68 21.47 14.69
C VAL A 9 -5.06 21.92 14.17
N ASP A 10 -5.64 23.12 14.44
CA ASP A 10 -5.14 24.53 14.53
C ASP A 10 -4.52 25.03 15.86
N GLY A 11 -3.18 25.20 15.90
CA GLY A 11 -2.51 25.85 17.04
C GLY A 11 -1.00 25.59 17.25
N ILE A 12 -0.36 24.85 16.33
CA ILE A 12 1.09 24.63 16.12
C ILE A 12 1.96 24.20 17.33
N VAL A 13 2.55 23.01 17.21
CA VAL A 13 3.95 22.76 17.62
C VAL A 13 4.74 22.30 16.41
N ALA A 14 5.77 23.08 16.06
CA ALA A 14 6.77 22.70 15.07
C ALA A 14 7.64 21.57 15.63
N PRO A 15 8.22 20.71 14.78
CA PRO A 15 9.26 19.79 15.23
C PRO A 15 10.45 20.61 15.79
N GLY A 16 10.51 20.79 17.11
CA GLY A 16 11.65 21.26 17.89
C GLY A 16 11.29 22.11 19.11
N ILE A 17 10.03 22.27 19.49
CA ILE A 17 9.68 23.21 20.56
C ILE A 17 9.98 22.61 21.95
N CYS A 18 11.17 22.91 22.47
CA CYS A 18 11.50 22.78 23.88
C CYS A 18 10.76 23.88 24.66
N LEU A 19 9.66 23.54 25.34
CA LEU A 19 8.97 24.49 26.23
C LEU A 19 9.49 24.35 27.67
N SER A 20 9.85 25.48 28.27
CA SER A 20 9.90 25.63 29.73
C SER A 20 8.73 26.54 30.14
N GLY A 21 7.65 25.97 30.67
CA GLY A 21 6.44 26.73 31.04
C GLY A 21 5.17 25.89 30.98
N ASP A 22 4.01 26.56 31.01
CA ASP A 22 2.69 25.93 30.95
C ASP A 22 2.43 25.21 29.62
N ILE A 23 1.75 24.06 29.70
CA ILE A 23 1.47 23.17 28.56
C ILE A 23 0.35 23.78 27.70
N PRO A 24 0.49 23.84 26.36
CA PRO A 24 -0.58 24.30 25.49
C PRO A 24 -1.83 23.41 25.61
N ALA A 25 -3.01 24.03 25.62
CA ALA A 25 -4.27 23.29 25.61
C ALA A 25 -4.34 22.36 24.39
N GLY A 26 -4.62 21.07 24.61
CA GLY A 26 -4.65 20.05 23.57
C GLY A 26 -3.30 19.35 23.32
N ALA A 27 -2.24 19.68 24.06
CA ALA A 27 -0.96 18.98 23.98
C ALA A 27 -0.93 17.73 24.85
N VAL A 28 -0.32 16.66 24.32
CA VAL A 28 -0.11 15.39 25.02
C VAL A 28 1.38 15.20 25.25
N GLU A 29 1.80 15.08 26.50
CA GLU A 29 3.20 14.78 26.86
C GLU A 29 3.59 13.41 26.30
N CYS A 30 4.76 13.34 25.67
CA CYS A 30 5.29 12.15 25.06
C CYS A 30 6.79 12.01 25.35
N THR A 31 7.32 10.84 25.05
CA THR A 31 8.76 10.58 25.09
C THR A 31 9.46 11.16 23.86
N GLN A 32 10.79 11.31 23.94
CA GLN A 32 11.60 11.71 22.79
C GLN A 32 11.39 10.77 21.58
N GLU A 33 11.34 9.46 21.82
CA GLU A 33 11.14 8.46 20.78
C GLU A 33 9.78 8.61 20.09
N GLN A 34 8.72 8.80 20.88
CA GLN A 34 7.36 9.01 20.36
C GLN A 34 7.26 10.27 19.51
N TYR A 35 7.99 11.29 19.92
CA TYR A 35 8.06 12.55 19.22
C TYR A 35 8.82 12.43 17.89
N GLU A 36 10.00 11.82 17.88
CA GLU A 36 10.78 11.56 16.67
C GLU A 36 10.06 10.60 15.69
N GLY A 37 9.25 9.69 16.23
CA GLY A 37 8.47 8.70 15.49
C GLY A 37 7.06 9.14 15.07
N CYS A 38 6.65 10.38 15.36
CA CYS A 38 5.31 10.84 15.04
C CYS A 38 5.04 10.80 13.52
N GLY A 39 3.93 10.17 13.12
CA GLY A 39 3.54 9.97 11.72
C GLY A 39 4.21 8.77 11.03
N SER A 40 5.10 8.04 11.72
CA SER A 40 5.78 6.86 11.17
C SER A 40 5.68 5.62 12.05
N THR A 41 5.89 5.75 13.36
CA THR A 41 5.76 4.68 14.36
C THR A 41 4.73 5.01 15.43
N TYR A 42 4.42 6.29 15.63
CA TYR A 42 3.42 6.75 16.59
C TYR A 42 2.45 7.75 15.96
N THR A 43 1.22 7.78 16.44
CA THR A 43 0.20 8.76 16.05
C THR A 43 -0.58 9.21 17.28
N LEU A 44 -1.31 10.31 17.14
CA LEU A 44 -2.18 10.84 18.18
C LEU A 44 -3.63 10.45 17.88
N GLU A 45 -4.21 9.59 18.71
CA GLU A 45 -5.60 9.14 18.59
C GLU A 45 -6.33 9.42 19.90
N ASN A 46 -7.46 10.14 19.83
CA ASN A 46 -8.30 10.46 20.98
C ASN A 46 -7.55 11.05 22.20
N GLY A 47 -6.48 11.82 21.96
CA GLY A 47 -5.67 12.43 23.03
C GLY A 47 -4.66 11.50 23.68
N ALA A 48 -4.35 10.35 23.07
CA ALA A 48 -3.28 9.44 23.49
C ALA A 48 -2.29 9.18 22.35
N VAL A 49 -1.01 9.10 22.69
CA VAL A 49 0.02 8.65 21.75
C VAL A 49 -0.05 7.13 21.66
N VAL A 50 -0.38 6.62 20.47
CA VAL A 50 -0.51 5.19 20.18
C VAL A 50 0.46 4.79 19.09
N ALA A 51 0.75 3.49 18.99
CA ALA A 51 1.53 2.97 17.87
C ALA A 51 0.75 3.17 16.56
N TYR A 52 1.43 3.71 15.56
CA TYR A 52 0.85 3.90 14.23
C TYR A 52 0.74 2.55 13.51
N THR A 53 -0.46 2.19 13.08
CA THR A 53 -0.69 1.09 12.14
C THR A 53 -0.96 1.67 10.74
N PRO A 54 -0.03 1.53 9.78
CA PRO A 54 -0.29 1.95 8.41
C PRO A 54 -1.54 1.26 7.85
N PRO A 55 -2.39 1.95 7.08
CA PRO A 55 -3.47 1.32 6.35
C PRO A 55 -2.93 0.18 5.48
N ALA A 56 -3.64 -0.95 5.45
CA ALA A 56 -3.28 -2.05 4.56
C ALA A 56 -3.31 -1.55 3.11
N LEU A 57 -2.20 -1.73 2.40
CA LEU A 57 -2.10 -1.32 1.00
C LEU A 57 -2.90 -2.31 0.14
N VAL A 58 -4.12 -1.92 -0.24
CA VAL A 58 -4.97 -2.72 -1.13
C VAL A 58 -4.61 -2.36 -2.56
N ILE A 59 -3.87 -3.24 -3.25
CA ILE A 59 -3.61 -3.09 -4.69
C ILE A 59 -4.89 -3.46 -5.44
N PRO A 60 -5.47 -2.57 -6.26
CA PRO A 60 -6.64 -2.89 -7.06
C PRO A 60 -6.42 -4.12 -7.94
N LEU A 61 -7.41 -5.00 -8.05
CA LEU A 61 -7.31 -6.24 -8.84
C LEU A 61 -6.93 -5.97 -10.31
N LYS A 62 -7.39 -4.83 -10.85
CA LYS A 62 -7.03 -4.33 -12.18
C LYS A 62 -5.52 -4.09 -12.34
N ASP A 63 -4.87 -3.53 -11.34
CA ASP A 63 -3.44 -3.25 -11.37
C ASP A 63 -2.65 -4.55 -11.26
N GLN A 64 -3.09 -5.46 -10.38
CA GLN A 64 -2.51 -6.80 -10.29
C GLN A 64 -2.61 -7.56 -11.63
N ALA A 65 -3.76 -7.50 -12.29
CA ALA A 65 -3.98 -8.16 -13.59
C ALA A 65 -3.13 -7.53 -14.70
N THR A 66 -2.91 -6.21 -14.66
CA THR A 66 -2.04 -5.50 -15.61
C THR A 66 -0.59 -6.00 -15.51
N THR A 67 -0.07 -6.11 -14.28
CA THR A 67 1.26 -6.66 -14.04
C THR A 67 1.36 -8.12 -14.45
N ALA A 68 0.40 -8.96 -14.06
CA ALA A 68 0.37 -10.38 -14.43
C ALA A 68 0.29 -10.58 -15.95
N LEU A 69 -0.49 -9.76 -16.65
CA LEU A 69 -0.63 -9.81 -18.12
C LEU A 69 0.68 -9.50 -18.83
N ALA A 70 1.46 -8.52 -18.34
CA ALA A 70 2.76 -8.19 -18.91
C ALA A 70 3.75 -9.36 -18.76
N SER A 71 3.79 -9.98 -17.58
CA SER A 71 4.61 -11.17 -17.32
C SER A 71 4.18 -12.36 -18.19
N ALA A 72 2.88 -12.66 -18.25
CA ALA A 72 2.34 -13.76 -19.03
C ALA A 72 2.59 -13.62 -20.53
N ARG A 73 2.47 -12.39 -21.08
CA ARG A 73 2.80 -12.10 -22.49
C ARG A 73 4.28 -12.35 -22.79
N THR A 74 5.16 -11.95 -21.90
CA THR A 74 6.61 -12.21 -22.04
C THR A 74 6.88 -13.71 -22.05
N TYR A 75 6.31 -14.45 -21.10
CA TYR A 75 6.46 -15.91 -21.02
C TYR A 75 5.97 -16.62 -22.28
N VAL A 76 4.73 -16.32 -22.71
CA VAL A 76 4.12 -16.95 -23.89
C VAL A 76 4.89 -16.63 -25.17
N ASN A 77 5.38 -15.39 -25.30
CA ASN A 77 6.19 -15.01 -26.44
C ASN A 77 7.50 -15.80 -26.50
N ASN A 78 8.24 -15.85 -25.39
CA ASN A 78 9.54 -16.53 -25.34
C ASN A 78 9.43 -18.05 -25.47
N THR A 79 8.36 -18.64 -24.95
CA THR A 79 8.20 -20.10 -24.88
C THR A 79 7.57 -20.68 -26.13
N TYR A 80 6.59 -19.99 -26.72
CA TYR A 80 5.83 -20.55 -27.85
C TYR A 80 5.98 -19.70 -29.12
N THR A 81 5.61 -18.41 -29.05
CA THR A 81 5.45 -17.58 -30.25
C THR A 81 6.77 -17.38 -31.00
N MET A 82 7.86 -17.08 -30.29
CA MET A 82 9.18 -16.86 -30.89
C MET A 82 9.78 -18.14 -31.49
N LEU A 83 9.34 -19.31 -31.00
CA LEU A 83 9.74 -20.63 -31.52
C LEU A 83 8.81 -21.11 -32.65
N ASN A 84 7.83 -20.30 -33.05
CA ASN A 84 6.79 -20.66 -34.02
C ASN A 84 5.96 -21.88 -33.58
N GLU A 85 5.82 -22.08 -32.27
CA GLU A 85 4.94 -23.07 -31.66
C GLU A 85 3.55 -22.48 -31.36
N ALA A 86 2.53 -23.33 -31.38
CA ALA A 86 1.19 -22.93 -31.00
C ALA A 86 1.13 -22.63 -29.49
N THR A 87 0.51 -21.50 -29.12
CA THR A 87 0.25 -21.20 -27.71
C THR A 87 -0.84 -22.14 -27.20
N PRO A 88 -0.62 -22.87 -26.08
CA PRO A 88 -1.64 -23.76 -25.53
C PRO A 88 -2.93 -23.03 -25.15
N ASP A 89 -4.08 -23.70 -25.30
CA ASP A 89 -5.40 -23.09 -25.03
C ASP A 89 -5.56 -22.59 -23.59
N ALA A 90 -4.91 -23.24 -22.62
CA ALA A 90 -4.92 -22.80 -21.23
C ALA A 90 -4.26 -21.41 -21.07
N TRP A 91 -3.14 -21.18 -21.77
CA TRP A 91 -2.47 -19.87 -21.82
C TRP A 91 -3.31 -18.82 -22.53
N VAL A 92 -3.97 -19.17 -23.64
CA VAL A 92 -4.90 -18.27 -24.33
C VAL A 92 -6.06 -17.86 -23.42
N THR A 93 -6.63 -18.82 -22.68
CA THR A 93 -7.73 -18.58 -21.73
C THR A 93 -7.30 -17.69 -20.58
N TYR A 94 -6.14 -17.99 -19.97
CA TYR A 94 -5.55 -17.18 -18.91
C TYR A 94 -5.27 -15.74 -19.35
N LEU A 95 -4.65 -15.55 -20.52
CA LEU A 95 -4.38 -14.22 -21.07
C LEU A 95 -5.66 -13.41 -21.32
N LYS A 96 -6.73 -14.05 -21.82
CA LYS A 96 -8.03 -13.38 -22.02
C LYS A 96 -8.68 -12.97 -20.71
N ALA A 97 -8.62 -13.81 -19.68
CA ALA A 97 -9.13 -13.48 -18.35
C ALA A 97 -8.37 -12.28 -17.74
N LEU A 98 -7.05 -12.27 -17.82
CA LEU A 98 -6.24 -11.13 -17.39
C LEU A 98 -6.55 -9.85 -18.18
N MET A 99 -6.76 -9.94 -19.49
CA MET A 99 -7.18 -8.79 -20.31
C MET A 99 -8.55 -8.25 -19.90
N ALA A 100 -9.50 -9.11 -19.55
CA ALA A 100 -10.83 -8.70 -19.11
C ALA A 100 -10.79 -7.96 -17.76
N ILE A 101 -10.03 -8.48 -16.80
CA ILE A 101 -9.85 -7.84 -15.48
C ILE A 101 -9.06 -6.54 -15.61
N ALA A 102 -7.94 -6.54 -16.32
CA ALA A 102 -7.11 -5.35 -16.54
C ALA A 102 -7.84 -4.27 -17.36
N GLY A 103 -8.73 -4.68 -18.28
CA GLY A 103 -9.58 -3.79 -19.06
C GLY A 103 -10.81 -3.28 -18.30
N GLY A 104 -11.15 -3.89 -17.16
CA GLY A 104 -12.34 -3.58 -16.38
C GLY A 104 -13.65 -4.08 -16.98
N THR A 105 -13.60 -4.99 -17.96
CA THR A 105 -14.80 -5.63 -18.51
C THR A 105 -15.27 -6.80 -17.65
N ASP A 106 -14.37 -7.40 -16.86
CA ASP A 106 -14.72 -8.30 -15.77
C ASP A 106 -14.85 -7.52 -14.46
N THR A 107 -16.08 -7.41 -13.97
CA THR A 107 -16.44 -6.74 -12.71
C THR A 107 -16.85 -7.73 -11.62
N THR A 108 -16.77 -9.04 -11.89
CA THR A 108 -17.24 -10.10 -11.01
C THR A 108 -16.10 -10.83 -10.31
N SER A 109 -14.91 -10.87 -10.94
CA SER A 109 -13.73 -11.47 -10.35
C SER A 109 -13.28 -10.74 -9.08
N THR A 110 -12.98 -11.52 -8.05
CA THR A 110 -12.45 -11.04 -6.76
C THR A 110 -10.97 -11.41 -6.56
N ALA A 111 -10.39 -12.17 -7.49
CA ALA A 111 -9.01 -12.65 -7.46
C ALA A 111 -8.49 -12.84 -8.89
N LEU A 112 -7.17 -12.94 -9.04
CA LEU A 112 -6.57 -13.29 -10.33
C LEU A 112 -6.87 -14.74 -10.70
N PRO A 113 -7.02 -15.04 -12.00
CA PRO A 113 -7.05 -16.43 -12.47
C PRO A 113 -5.75 -17.14 -12.11
N THR A 114 -5.81 -18.46 -11.90
CA THR A 114 -4.61 -19.26 -11.67
C THR A 114 -3.83 -19.41 -12.97
N GLU A 115 -2.51 -19.21 -12.89
CA GLU A 115 -1.60 -19.42 -14.00
C GLU A 115 -1.60 -20.90 -14.44
N PRO A 116 -1.59 -21.20 -15.76
CA PRO A 116 -1.52 -22.56 -16.24
C PRO A 116 -0.24 -23.28 -15.80
N ALA A 117 -0.34 -24.58 -15.56
CA ALA A 117 0.84 -25.43 -15.48
C ALA A 117 1.51 -25.52 -16.87
N THR A 118 2.85 -25.61 -16.88
CA THR A 118 3.68 -25.73 -18.08
C THR A 118 3.36 -26.99 -18.89
#